data_AF-A0A4S4LVE7-F1
#
_entry.id   AF-A0A4S4LVE7-F1
#
_cell.length_a   1.000
_cell.length_b   1.000
_cell.length_c   1.000
_cell.angle_alpha   90.00
_cell.angle_beta   90.00
_cell.angle_gamma   90.00
#
_symmetry.space_group_name_H-M   'P 1'
#
loop_
_entity.id
_entity.type
_entity.pdbx_description
1 polymer ?
#
loop_
_entity_poly.entity_id
_entity_poly.type
_entity_poly.pdbx_seq_one_letter_code
_entity_poly.pdbx_strand_id
1 'polypeptide(L)'
;MDPPRVPGYQPTVLSNANTIAEYLEVTYPARPVFPEGSRALQVIFVHYLNDVVLKPLLPIMVPLSHLRLPERSQAHFRAGTQPPMPGHLMPGPQREQAWHAVKERFDFLAVVLDKNTNPDGDGVVTMGRELSYADFAICSVLIWVERIAPHDGWARMRQWSGGRWVRLWDRCRDYMDVM
;
A
#
# COMPACT_ATOMS: atom_id res chain seq x y z
N MET A 1 -2.10 -26.26 -6.17
CA MET A 1 -2.76 -27.12 -7.16
C MET A 1 -3.53 -26.19 -8.09
N ASP A 2 -3.18 -26.14 -9.37
CA ASP A 2 -4.07 -25.54 -10.35
C ASP A 2 -5.39 -26.32 -10.37
N PRO A 3 -6.56 -25.67 -10.40
CA PRO A 3 -7.82 -26.38 -10.54
C PRO A 3 -7.80 -27.15 -11.87
N PRO A 4 -8.26 -28.41 -11.89
CA PRO A 4 -8.29 -29.21 -13.11
C PRO A 4 -9.08 -28.44 -14.18
N ARG A 5 -8.49 -28.28 -15.37
CA ARG A 5 -9.16 -27.64 -16.51
C ARG A 5 -10.31 -28.54 -16.97
N VAL A 6 -11.48 -28.34 -16.37
CA VAL A 6 -12.72 -29.02 -16.76
C VAL A 6 -13.13 -28.50 -18.15
N PRO A 7 -13.41 -29.36 -19.14
CA PRO A 7 -13.93 -28.93 -20.43
C PRO A 7 -15.23 -28.13 -20.25
N GLY A 8 -15.26 -26.87 -20.71
CA GLY A 8 -16.40 -25.96 -20.53
C GLY A 8 -16.26 -24.97 -19.36
N TYR A 9 -15.20 -25.05 -18.56
CA TYR A 9 -14.92 -24.06 -17.52
C TYR A 9 -14.50 -22.73 -18.13
N GLN A 10 -15.31 -21.69 -17.91
CA GLN A 10 -14.96 -20.31 -18.23
C GLN A 10 -14.21 -19.70 -17.04
N PRO A 11 -12.97 -19.22 -17.24
CA PRO A 11 -12.23 -18.58 -16.16
C PRO A 11 -12.94 -17.31 -15.70
N THR A 12 -13.02 -17.12 -14.38
CA THR A 12 -13.54 -15.88 -13.81
C THR A 12 -12.46 -14.80 -13.94
N VAL A 13 -12.75 -13.76 -14.72
CA VAL A 13 -11.84 -12.62 -14.93
C VAL A 13 -12.24 -11.49 -13.99
N LEU A 14 -11.31 -11.11 -13.12
CA LEU A 14 -11.51 -10.09 -12.09
C LEU A 14 -10.50 -8.97 -12.27
N SER A 15 -10.93 -7.76 -11.97
CA SER A 15 -10.07 -6.58 -11.85
C SER A 15 -10.47 -5.82 -10.59
N ASN A 16 -9.61 -4.88 -10.15
CA ASN A 16 -9.70 -4.18 -8.86
C ASN A 16 -9.26 -5.05 -7.66
N ALA A 17 -8.34 -4.52 -6.84
CA ALA A 17 -7.78 -5.25 -5.70
C ALA A 17 -8.84 -5.62 -4.65
N ASN A 18 -9.82 -4.75 -4.38
CA ASN A 18 -10.90 -5.04 -3.43
C ASN A 18 -11.76 -6.20 -3.93
N THR A 19 -12.18 -6.16 -5.20
CA THR A 19 -13.00 -7.21 -5.81
C THR A 19 -12.26 -8.54 -5.87
N ILE A 20 -10.97 -8.53 -6.20
CA ILE A 20 -10.13 -9.73 -6.20
C ILE A 20 -10.03 -10.30 -4.78
N ALA A 21 -9.73 -9.47 -3.77
CA ALA A 21 -9.62 -9.90 -2.39
C ALA A 21 -10.94 -10.50 -1.86
N GLU A 22 -12.08 -9.87 -2.15
CA GLU A 22 -13.41 -10.37 -1.77
C GLU A 22 -13.74 -11.71 -2.45
N TYR A 23 -13.42 -11.85 -3.73
CA TYR A 23 -13.62 -13.12 -4.45
C TYR A 23 -12.77 -14.24 -3.84
N LEU A 24 -11.50 -13.97 -3.54
CA LEU A 24 -10.61 -14.95 -2.93
C LEU A 24 -11.11 -15.40 -1.55
N GLU A 25 -11.62 -14.46 -0.75
CA GLU A 25 -12.21 -14.72 0.57
C GLU A 25 -13.39 -15.72 0.49
N VAL A 26 -14.27 -15.54 -0.49
CA VAL A 26 -15.46 -16.38 -0.68
C VAL A 26 -15.09 -17.73 -1.30
N THR A 27 -14.15 -17.74 -2.25
CA THR A 27 -13.84 -18.92 -3.06
C THR A 27 -12.82 -19.86 -2.40
N TYR A 28 -11.91 -19.30 -1.57
CA TYR A 28 -10.81 -20.03 -0.94
C TYR A 28 -10.66 -19.65 0.54
N PRO A 29 -11.55 -20.14 1.43
CA PRO A 29 -11.67 -19.65 2.82
C PRO A 29 -10.56 -20.12 3.78
N ALA A 30 -9.34 -20.38 3.30
CA ALA A 30 -8.27 -20.97 4.12
C ALA A 30 -7.63 -19.97 5.11
N ARG A 31 -7.46 -18.70 4.72
CA ARG A 31 -6.90 -17.64 5.58
C ARG A 31 -7.60 -16.32 5.29
N PRO A 32 -8.59 -15.92 6.11
CA PRO A 32 -9.35 -14.70 5.86
C PRO A 32 -8.48 -13.46 6.07
N VAL A 33 -8.45 -12.55 5.10
CA VAL A 33 -7.82 -11.23 5.27
C VAL A 33 -8.81 -10.19 5.79
N PHE A 34 -10.10 -10.55 5.81
CA PHE A 34 -11.17 -9.80 6.41
C PHE A 34 -11.72 -10.55 7.62
N PRO A 35 -11.27 -10.24 8.85
CA PRO A 35 -11.92 -10.77 10.04
C PRO A 35 -13.42 -10.51 10.02
N GLU A 36 -14.19 -11.37 10.67
CA GLU A 36 -15.65 -11.32 10.66
C GLU A 36 -16.18 -9.92 11.00
N GLY A 37 -17.14 -9.43 10.22
CA GLY A 37 -17.74 -8.10 10.40
C GLY A 37 -16.86 -6.90 10.03
N SER A 38 -15.58 -7.09 9.67
CA SER A 38 -14.65 -5.97 9.43
C SER A 38 -14.63 -5.42 7.99
N ARG A 39 -15.21 -6.14 7.02
CA ARG A 39 -15.08 -5.85 5.58
C ARG A 39 -15.42 -4.40 5.21
N ALA A 40 -16.57 -3.90 5.64
CA ALA A 40 -17.01 -2.54 5.31
C ALA A 40 -16.03 -1.48 5.85
N LEU A 41 -15.53 -1.67 7.08
CA LEU A 41 -14.57 -0.76 7.71
C LEU A 41 -13.22 -0.79 6.98
N GLN A 42 -12.74 -1.98 6.61
CA GLN A 42 -11.48 -2.11 5.86
C GLN A 42 -11.58 -1.52 4.45
N VAL A 43 -12.73 -1.64 3.77
CA VAL A 43 -12.95 -1.00 2.46
C VAL A 43 -12.89 0.53 2.58
N ILE A 44 -13.56 1.11 3.58
CA ILE A 44 -13.50 2.56 3.82
C ILE A 44 -12.09 3.00 4.22
N PHE A 45 -11.39 2.19 5.02
CA PHE A 45 -10.01 2.45 5.41
C PHE A 45 -9.07 2.50 4.20
N VAL A 46 -9.18 1.55 3.27
CA VAL A 46 -8.37 1.53 2.04
C VAL A 46 -8.73 2.71 1.12
N HIS A 47 -10.00 3.11 1.08
CA HIS A 47 -10.40 4.32 0.37
C HIS A 47 -9.75 5.58 1.01
N TYR A 48 -9.76 5.70 2.33
CA TYR A 48 -9.07 6.76 3.06
C TYR A 48 -7.55 6.76 2.79
N LEU A 49 -6.92 5.58 2.81
CA LEU A 49 -5.51 5.42 2.48
C LEU A 49 -5.22 6.02 1.09
N ASN A 50 -5.99 5.61 0.07
CA ASN A 50 -5.81 6.07 -1.31
C ASN A 50 -6.07 7.57 -1.50
N ASP A 51 -7.16 8.10 -0.95
CA ASP A 51 -7.59 9.47 -1.24
C ASP A 51 -6.92 10.53 -0.35
N VAL A 52 -6.46 10.13 0.84
CA VAL A 52 -5.89 11.05 1.84
C VAL A 52 -4.41 10.81 2.07
N VAL A 53 -4.00 9.56 2.34
CA VAL A 53 -2.60 9.26 2.72
C VAL A 53 -1.69 9.26 1.50
N LEU A 54 -2.13 8.67 0.37
CA LEU A 54 -1.32 8.61 -0.86
C LEU A 54 -1.25 9.96 -1.58
N LYS A 55 -2.25 10.83 -1.43
CA LYS A 55 -2.34 12.09 -2.19
C LYS A 55 -1.07 12.95 -2.16
N PRO A 56 -0.42 13.24 -1.01
CA PRO A 56 0.86 13.96 -0.98
C PRO A 56 2.06 13.12 -1.46
N LEU A 57 1.94 11.78 -1.49
CA LEU A 57 3.00 10.87 -1.93
C LEU A 57 3.06 10.76 -3.47
N LEU A 58 1.92 10.83 -4.14
CA LEU A 58 1.81 10.74 -5.60
C LEU A 58 2.75 11.68 -6.38
N PRO A 59 2.82 13.00 -6.10
CA PRO A 59 3.70 13.91 -6.86
C PRO A 59 5.20 13.62 -6.68
N ILE A 60 5.58 12.86 -5.64
CA ILE A 60 6.96 12.40 -5.44
C ILE A 60 7.19 11.09 -6.20
N MET A 61 6.32 10.11 -5.96
CA MET A 61 6.57 8.73 -6.36
C MET A 61 6.21 8.45 -7.82
N VAL A 62 5.25 9.16 -8.40
CA VAL A 62 4.84 8.99 -9.80
C VAL A 62 5.98 9.35 -10.77
N PRO A 63 6.64 10.52 -10.68
CA PRO A 63 7.80 10.84 -11.52
C PRO A 63 8.97 9.88 -11.32
N LEU A 64 9.25 9.47 -10.07
CA LEU A 64 10.33 8.52 -9.77
C LEU A 64 10.03 7.13 -10.36
N SER A 65 8.78 6.68 -10.30
CA SER A 65 8.35 5.41 -10.89
C SER A 65 8.50 5.46 -12.41
N HIS A 66 8.10 6.57 -13.04
CA HIS A 66 8.25 6.76 -14.48
C HIS A 66 9.70 6.57 -14.94
N LEU A 67 10.67 7.15 -14.22
CA LEU A 67 12.10 7.04 -14.54
C LEU A 67 12.66 5.61 -14.43
N ARG A 68 11.95 4.71 -13.74
CA ARG A 68 12.34 3.29 -13.56
C ARG A 68 11.65 2.36 -14.56
N LEU A 69 10.66 2.83 -15.31
CA LEU A 69 9.95 2.01 -16.30
C LEU A 69 10.82 1.76 -17.54
N PRO A 70 10.67 0.60 -18.21
CA PRO A 70 11.20 0.40 -19.56
C PRO A 70 10.66 1.45 -20.53
N GLU A 71 11.44 1.86 -21.53
CA GLU A 71 11.09 2.92 -22.48
C GLU A 71 9.71 2.73 -23.14
N ARG A 72 9.38 1.48 -23.52
CA ARG A 72 8.06 1.14 -24.07
C ARG A 72 6.91 1.46 -23.12
N SER A 73 7.10 1.24 -21.82
CA SER A 73 6.09 1.51 -20.79
C SER A 73 6.01 2.99 -20.43
N GLN A 74 7.11 3.74 -20.55
CA GLN A 74 7.14 5.19 -20.35
C GLN A 74 6.21 5.90 -21.34
N ALA A 75 6.22 5.49 -22.61
CA ALA A 75 5.37 6.08 -23.66
C ALA A 75 3.86 5.95 -23.40
N HIS A 76 3.45 4.92 -22.64
CA HIS A 76 2.06 4.71 -22.24
C HIS A 76 1.72 5.34 -20.88
N PHE A 77 2.74 5.77 -20.12
CA PHE A 77 2.56 6.41 -18.82
C PHE A 77 2.16 7.88 -19.01
N ARG A 78 0.89 8.09 -19.33
CA ARG A 78 0.28 9.43 -19.26
C ARG A 78 0.10 9.77 -17.78
N ALA A 79 1.10 10.40 -17.16
CA ALA A 79 0.89 10.99 -15.85
C ALA A 79 -0.33 11.90 -15.95
N GLY A 80 -1.33 11.64 -15.11
CA GLY A 80 -2.53 12.45 -15.05
C GLY A 80 -2.17 13.93 -14.95
N THR A 81 -2.90 14.72 -15.74
CA THR A 81 -2.99 16.17 -16.02
C THR A 81 -2.48 17.21 -15.00
N GLN A 82 -1.48 16.95 -14.16
CA GLN A 82 -0.88 17.93 -13.26
C GLN A 82 0.64 17.81 -13.25
N PRO A 83 1.37 18.94 -13.25
CA PRO A 83 2.80 18.94 -12.99
C PRO A 83 3.11 18.31 -11.60
N PRO A 84 4.28 17.67 -11.46
CA PRO A 84 5.36 17.67 -12.43
C PRO A 84 5.20 16.58 -13.49
N MET A 85 5.52 16.97 -14.74
CA MET A 85 5.54 16.11 -15.92
C MET A 85 6.28 14.79 -15.66
N PRO A 86 5.92 13.68 -16.34
CA PRO A 86 6.72 12.47 -16.33
C PRO A 86 8.20 12.81 -16.60
N GLY A 87 9.09 12.42 -15.69
CA GLY A 87 10.53 12.69 -15.79
C GLY A 87 11.03 14.02 -15.22
N HIS A 88 10.16 14.91 -14.72
CA HIS A 88 10.59 16.12 -14.00
C HIS A 88 10.45 15.89 -12.50
N LEU A 89 11.57 15.92 -11.78
CA LEU A 89 11.57 15.79 -10.32
C LEU A 89 11.35 17.16 -9.67
N MET A 90 10.59 17.20 -8.57
CA MET A 90 10.45 18.43 -7.79
C MET A 90 11.83 18.93 -7.30
N PRO A 91 12.06 20.25 -7.33
CA PRO A 91 13.22 20.88 -6.69
C PRO A 91 13.30 20.54 -5.20
N GLY A 92 14.51 20.60 -4.63
CA GLY A 92 14.79 20.23 -3.23
C GLY A 92 13.77 20.77 -2.22
N PRO A 93 13.55 22.11 -2.14
CA PRO A 93 12.62 22.68 -1.15
C PRO A 93 11.17 22.19 -1.29
N GLN A 94 10.66 22.11 -2.52
CA GLN A 94 9.30 21.61 -2.78
C GLN A 94 9.18 20.11 -2.46
N ARG A 95 10.23 19.34 -2.73
CA ARG A 95 10.30 17.92 -2.39
C ARG A 95 10.30 17.70 -0.89
N GLU A 96 11.07 18.48 -0.13
CA GLU A 96 11.07 18.41 1.34
C GLU A 96 9.69 18.79 1.91
N GLN A 97 9.04 19.82 1.37
CA GLN A 97 7.68 20.18 1.78
C GLN A 97 6.66 19.06 1.48
N ALA A 98 6.78 18.40 0.32
CA ALA A 98 5.94 17.26 -0.02
C ALA A 98 6.19 16.07 0.93
N TRP A 99 7.45 15.76 1.24
CA TRP A 99 7.79 14.72 2.21
C TRP A 99 7.29 15.05 3.63
N HIS A 100 7.29 16.32 4.04
CA HIS A 100 6.68 16.75 5.29
C HIS A 100 5.18 16.47 5.30
N ALA A 101 4.46 16.81 4.22
CA ALA A 101 3.03 16.52 4.10
C ALA A 101 2.75 15.00 4.10
N VAL A 102 3.61 14.18 3.48
CA VAL A 102 3.52 12.70 3.58
C VAL A 102 3.70 12.26 5.04
N LYS A 103 4.72 12.77 5.72
CA LYS A 103 4.98 12.44 7.12
C LYS A 103 3.78 12.75 8.00
N GLU A 104 3.14 13.91 7.84
CA GLU A 104 1.94 14.28 8.60
C GLU A 104 0.80 13.27 8.43
N ARG A 105 0.59 12.74 7.21
CA ARG A 105 -0.43 11.72 6.97
C ARG A 105 -0.08 10.38 7.61
N PHE A 106 1.18 9.96 7.54
CA PHE A 106 1.63 8.75 8.22
C PHE A 106 1.61 8.91 9.74
N ASP A 107 2.02 10.06 10.29
CA ASP A 107 1.92 10.34 11.73
C ASP A 107 0.46 10.26 12.21
N PHE A 108 -0.49 10.82 11.46
CA PHE A 108 -1.91 10.68 11.78
C PHE A 108 -2.37 9.22 11.72
N LEU A 109 -1.93 8.46 10.70
CA LEU A 109 -2.22 7.04 10.60
C LEU A 109 -1.66 6.26 11.80
N ALA A 110 -0.45 6.61 12.27
CA ALA A 110 0.12 6.04 13.49
C ALA A 110 -0.74 6.33 14.72
N VAL A 111 -1.28 7.54 14.87
CA VAL A 111 -2.21 7.88 15.96
C VAL A 111 -3.50 7.05 15.89
N VAL A 112 -4.02 6.78 14.68
CA VAL A 112 -5.19 5.91 14.51
C VAL A 112 -4.85 4.49 14.96
N LEU A 113 -3.72 3.94 14.52
CA LEU A 113 -3.29 2.59 14.89
C LEU A 113 -2.95 2.45 16.38
N ASP A 114 -2.58 3.55 17.06
CA ASP A 114 -2.38 3.54 18.52
C ASP A 114 -3.64 3.19 19.30
N LYS A 115 -4.84 3.34 18.70
CA LYS A 115 -6.09 2.87 19.29
C LYS A 115 -6.17 1.35 19.44
N ASN A 116 -5.31 0.61 18.74
CA ASN A 116 -5.15 -0.83 18.89
C ASN A 116 -3.99 -1.21 19.81
N THR A 117 -3.45 -0.27 20.59
CA THR A 117 -2.49 -0.59 21.66
C THR A 117 -3.25 -1.02 22.91
N ASN A 118 -2.74 -2.02 23.65
CA ASN A 118 -3.16 -2.46 25.00
C ASN A 118 -4.59 -2.04 25.44
N PRO A 119 -5.55 -2.97 25.59
CA PRO A 119 -5.41 -4.44 25.60
C PRO A 119 -5.52 -5.11 24.22
N ASP A 120 -5.87 -4.34 23.19
CA ASP A 120 -6.32 -4.88 21.91
C ASP A 120 -5.19 -5.37 21.00
N GLY A 121 -3.95 -4.94 21.27
CA GLY A 121 -2.78 -5.30 20.47
C GLY A 121 -1.53 -4.50 20.82
N ASP A 122 -0.59 -4.45 19.88
CA ASP A 122 0.68 -3.72 19.98
C ASP A 122 0.68 -2.42 19.13
N GLY A 123 -0.45 -2.08 18.52
CA GLY A 123 -0.60 -0.91 17.65
C GLY A 123 0.17 -0.98 16.32
N VAL A 124 0.72 -2.15 15.96
CA VAL A 124 1.44 -2.36 14.68
C VAL A 124 0.46 -2.61 13.54
N VAL A 125 -0.60 -3.40 13.78
CA VAL A 125 -1.57 -3.82 12.76
C VAL A 125 -2.98 -3.26 13.01
N THR A 126 -3.77 -3.16 11.95
CA THR A 126 -5.11 -2.56 11.94
C THR A 126 -6.16 -3.38 12.67
N MET A 127 -5.96 -4.69 12.81
CA MET A 127 -6.88 -5.61 13.51
C MET A 127 -6.23 -6.19 14.78
N GLY A 128 -5.53 -5.34 15.55
CA GLY A 128 -4.99 -5.64 16.87
C GLY A 128 -3.77 -6.57 16.87
N ARG A 129 -3.96 -7.85 16.54
CA ARG A 129 -2.91 -8.88 16.55
C ARG A 129 -2.73 -9.59 15.21
N GLU A 130 -3.79 -9.62 14.41
CA GLU A 130 -3.82 -10.31 13.13
C GLU A 130 -3.65 -9.33 11.98
N LEU A 131 -2.94 -9.77 10.93
CA LEU A 131 -2.85 -9.02 9.70
C LEU A 131 -4.19 -9.06 8.98
N SER A 132 -4.57 -7.94 8.40
CA SER A 132 -5.78 -7.86 7.58
C SER A 132 -5.50 -7.18 6.23
N TYR A 133 -6.53 -7.12 5.40
CA TYR A 133 -6.47 -6.44 4.11
C TYR A 133 -5.96 -4.99 4.21
N ALA A 134 -6.38 -4.26 5.24
CA ALA A 134 -5.93 -2.90 5.52
C ALA A 134 -4.41 -2.82 5.78
N ASP A 135 -3.83 -3.79 6.50
CA ASP A 135 -2.37 -3.86 6.72
C ASP A 135 -1.61 -4.12 5.42
N PHE A 136 -2.11 -5.04 4.59
CA PHE A 136 -1.53 -5.30 3.27
C PHE A 136 -1.63 -4.09 2.34
N ALA A 137 -2.73 -3.32 2.42
CA ALA A 137 -2.86 -2.07 1.68
C ALA A 137 -1.79 -1.04 2.09
N ILE A 138 -1.57 -0.82 3.39
CA ILE A 138 -0.49 0.06 3.87
C ILE A 138 0.86 -0.49 3.41
N CYS A 139 1.09 -1.79 3.59
CA CYS A 139 2.35 -2.43 3.26
C CYS A 139 2.68 -2.31 1.76
N SER A 140 1.69 -2.40 0.88
CA SER A 140 1.88 -2.19 -0.56
C SER A 140 2.49 -0.81 -0.88
N VAL A 141 2.12 0.22 -0.13
CA VAL A 141 2.68 1.58 -0.26
C VAL A 141 4.12 1.61 0.23
N LEU A 142 4.42 0.94 1.35
CA LEU A 142 5.78 0.85 1.89
C LEU A 142 6.72 0.14 0.90
N ILE A 143 6.28 -0.97 0.32
CA ILE A 143 7.02 -1.71 -0.72
C ILE A 143 7.24 -0.83 -1.97
N TRP A 144 6.22 -0.06 -2.38
CA TRP A 144 6.36 0.86 -3.51
C TRP A 144 7.45 1.91 -3.24
N VAL A 145 7.45 2.53 -2.05
CA VAL A 145 8.48 3.50 -1.66
C VAL A 145 9.86 2.87 -1.54
N GLU A 146 9.96 1.69 -0.93
CA GLU A 146 11.21 0.94 -0.80
C GLU A 146 11.83 0.63 -2.16
N ARG A 147 11.05 0.11 -3.11
CA ARG A 147 11.57 -0.28 -4.42
C ARG A 147 11.98 0.92 -5.29
N ILE A 148 11.24 2.02 -5.23
CA ILE A 148 11.45 3.17 -6.10
C ILE A 148 12.44 4.19 -5.51
N ALA A 149 12.42 4.39 -4.19
CA ALA A 149 13.22 5.38 -3.48
C ALA A 149 13.93 4.82 -2.23
N PRO A 150 14.79 3.77 -2.36
CA PRO A 150 15.38 3.06 -1.22
C PRO A 150 16.28 3.95 -0.34
N HIS A 151 17.02 4.88 -0.96
CA HIS A 151 17.99 5.74 -0.29
C HIS A 151 17.45 7.11 0.13
N ASP A 152 16.22 7.45 -0.26
CA ASP A 152 15.56 8.72 0.09
C ASP A 152 14.26 8.44 0.86
N GLY A 153 13.18 8.11 0.14
CA GLY A 153 11.87 7.86 0.74
C GLY A 153 11.88 6.79 1.82
N TRP A 154 12.43 5.61 1.53
CA TRP A 154 12.47 4.52 2.51
C TRP A 154 13.44 4.79 3.66
N ALA A 155 14.58 5.44 3.39
CA ALA A 155 15.49 5.87 4.46
C ALA A 155 14.81 6.78 5.48
N ARG A 156 13.91 7.67 5.03
CA ARG A 156 13.10 8.54 5.89
C ARG A 156 12.00 7.78 6.62
N MET A 157 11.16 7.06 5.87
CA MET A 157 9.97 6.39 6.42
C MET A 157 10.31 5.38 7.51
N ARG A 158 11.45 4.68 7.40
CA ARG A 158 11.90 3.73 8.42
C ARG A 158 12.16 4.34 9.80
N GLN A 159 12.39 5.64 9.86
CA GLN A 159 12.65 6.37 11.12
C GLN A 159 11.36 6.98 11.71
N TRP A 160 10.27 7.05 10.95
CA TRP A 160 9.04 7.68 11.40
C TRP A 160 8.31 6.84 12.46
N SER A 161 7.58 7.55 13.33
CA SER A 161 6.71 6.95 14.35
C SER A 161 7.41 5.87 15.17
N GLY A 162 8.67 6.10 15.54
CA GLY A 162 9.49 5.15 16.31
C GLY A 162 9.75 3.83 15.60
N GLY A 163 9.89 3.83 14.26
CA GLY A 163 10.13 2.63 13.46
C GLY A 163 8.89 1.76 13.23
N ARG A 164 7.68 2.30 13.45
CA ARG A 164 6.42 1.55 13.26
C ARG A 164 6.29 0.93 11.89
N TRP A 165 6.62 1.68 10.85
CA TRP A 165 6.46 1.24 9.46
C TRP A 165 7.41 0.09 9.12
N VAL A 166 8.59 0.04 9.75
CA VAL A 166 9.49 -1.13 9.67
C VAL A 166 8.81 -2.35 10.30
N ARG A 167 8.27 -2.20 11.52
CA ARG A 167 7.59 -3.31 12.20
C ARG A 167 6.41 -3.85 11.38
N LEU A 168 5.58 -2.97 10.80
CA LEU A 168 4.47 -3.39 9.94
C LEU A 168 4.97 -4.11 8.67
N TRP A 169 5.99 -3.57 8.02
CA TRP A 169 6.61 -4.22 6.86
C TRP A 169 7.16 -5.61 7.23
N ASP A 170 7.84 -5.73 8.37
CA ASP A 170 8.37 -7.00 8.88
C ASP A 170 7.26 -8.02 9.17
N ARG A 171 6.12 -7.59 9.71
CA ARG A 171 4.95 -8.47 9.91
C ARG A 171 4.42 -9.04 8.60
N CYS A 172 4.48 -8.26 7.52
CA CYS A 172 4.00 -8.68 6.21
C CYS A 172 5.02 -9.49 5.40
N ARG A 173 6.28 -9.61 5.87
CA ARG A 173 7.40 -10.14 5.08
C ARG A 173 7.16 -11.54 4.52
N ASP A 174 6.57 -12.43 5.31
CA ASP A 174 6.28 -13.82 4.92
C ASP A 174 5.23 -13.93 3.80
N TYR A 175 4.64 -12.80 3.38
CA TYR A 175 3.64 -12.71 2.32
C TYR A 175 4.16 -11.95 1.07
N MET A 176 5.46 -11.64 1.01
CA MET A 176 6.06 -10.82 -0.06
C MET A 176 6.86 -11.62 -1.10
N ASP A 177 6.69 -12.95 -1.15
CA ASP A 177 7.45 -13.79 -2.07
C ASP A 177 7.29 -13.32 -3.52
N VAL A 178 8.43 -13.22 -4.22
CA VAL A 178 8.49 -12.96 -5.66
C VAL A 178 8.89 -14.25 -6.33
N MET A 179 7.99 -14.78 -7.17
CA MET A 179 8.26 -15.95 -8.02
C MET A 179 9.24 -15.66 -9.15
#